data_AF-A0A2A2B0G6-F1
#
_entry.id   AF-A0A2A2B0G6-F1
#
_cell.length_a   1.000
_cell.length_b   1.000
_cell.length_c   1.000
_cell.angle_alpha   90.00
_cell.angle_beta   90.00
_cell.angle_gamma   90.00
#
_symmetry.space_group_name_H-M   'P 1'
#
loop_
_entity.id
_entity.type
_entity.pdbx_description
1 polymer ?
#
loop_
_entity_poly.entity_id
_entity_poly.type
_entity_poly.pdbx_seq_one_letter_code
_entity_poly.pdbx_strand_id
1 'polypeptide(L)'
;MGANPTYGLELASTILFSDSNPLLAFLFKPFSQILPETFQYFGIWLLLCFTLQTWFGWQLMGFTTHSKLIRLLGAALIAVTPFMLKRTAHHLSLAGHFFIVAALYFSLHEKLKFRTIKWTILLTTAALTHAYLLAMTFAIWGAEIIGKTTKKNISFRNALTESLIIAFTLFIALWQTGYFSVQSPNAGGFGIYQVNVLSPIDPNDWSYIIKDLALPTNDLEGFIYLGLGVLLLAILASTQLLTNENKIPFRIRQHWSLLIVLLGLGLFALSNKISFGSFEFEYYLSEQLLSTANIFRASGRFAWPVLYAAIFLSLAIIIRTLNKRSASLIIAFALTAQILDTYAGWKTIREKMMIPPSTAWPSSLTDTFWTDAAQRYKKVVHIPAQNHPPKWKDIAYYAGTNDLSTNAVYLARTDNKTTEDINKKYRDMLQKGHLDKDTLYVLDEKFFKFALVSANTSTDLFTIVNGMNIIAPGWKKCATCHQPDDISIHDLLRNVHAGDRLIFQKSKNGIAYLGDGWSVPEPWGTWSLGESASIILPTTTSSIESISIEAKALISEVLPAQRIEIFVNDIPTQTLVLTSQSSKFGIPIPREIRSSSAGWLKIDFRFLDATRPKDIGMSNDARALALGLISASIN
;
A
#
# COMPACT_ATOMS: atom_id res chain seq x y z
N MET A 1 21.94 4.54 7.71
CA MET A 1 20.55 5.06 7.75
C MET A 1 19.77 4.48 6.59
N GLY A 2 18.47 4.27 6.78
CA GLY A 2 17.54 3.71 5.78
C GLY A 2 16.82 4.74 4.90
N ALA A 3 17.13 6.04 5.01
CA ALA A 3 16.54 7.06 4.13
C ALA A 3 16.99 6.83 2.67
N ASN A 4 16.06 7.00 1.73
CA ASN A 4 16.32 6.89 0.29
C ASN A 4 15.74 8.10 -0.46
N PRO A 5 16.40 9.27 -0.40
CA PRO A 5 15.83 10.53 -0.89
C PRO A 5 15.62 10.56 -2.42
N THR A 6 16.35 9.74 -3.16
CA THR A 6 16.20 9.64 -4.63
C THR A 6 15.01 8.80 -5.05
N TYR A 7 14.45 7.99 -4.14
CA TYR A 7 13.27 7.15 -4.35
C TYR A 7 12.07 7.72 -3.57
N GLY A 8 11.26 8.51 -4.27
CA GLY A 8 10.07 9.20 -3.78
C GLY A 8 10.20 10.73 -3.76
N LEU A 9 11.42 11.29 -3.87
CA LEU A 9 11.67 12.75 -3.80
C LEU A 9 11.00 13.42 -2.59
N GLU A 10 10.04 14.32 -2.80
CA GLU A 10 9.29 14.97 -1.71
C GLU A 10 8.32 14.01 -1.00
N LEU A 11 7.96 12.90 -1.64
CA LEU A 11 7.26 11.76 -1.03
C LEU A 11 8.24 10.76 -0.40
N ALA A 12 9.56 10.96 -0.54
CA ALA A 12 10.55 9.97 -0.15
C ALA A 12 10.37 9.57 1.32
N SER A 13 10.50 8.29 1.53
CA SER A 13 10.40 7.68 2.84
C SER A 13 11.63 6.84 3.11
N THR A 14 11.55 5.98 4.11
CA THR A 14 12.65 5.11 4.51
C THR A 14 12.46 3.73 3.91
N ILE A 15 13.53 2.94 3.88
CA ILE A 15 13.56 1.57 3.35
C ILE A 15 12.48 0.65 3.97
N LEU A 16 12.01 0.99 5.17
CA LEU A 16 10.89 0.31 5.81
C LEU A 16 9.60 0.41 5.00
N PHE A 17 9.36 1.56 4.37
CA PHE A 17 8.13 1.84 3.65
C PHE A 17 8.21 1.51 2.16
N SER A 18 9.35 1.09 1.63
CA SER A 18 9.48 0.62 0.24
C SER A 18 9.17 -0.89 0.07
N ASP A 19 8.50 -1.51 1.05
CA ASP A 19 8.22 -2.96 1.10
C ASP A 19 9.47 -3.85 0.89
N SER A 20 10.62 -3.32 1.31
CA SER A 20 11.90 -4.01 1.26
C SER A 20 12.14 -4.84 2.54
N ASN A 21 13.25 -5.58 2.61
CA ASN A 21 13.67 -6.26 3.84
C ASN A 21 14.90 -5.54 4.43
N PRO A 22 14.73 -4.62 5.41
CA PRO A 22 15.84 -3.82 5.93
C PRO A 22 16.98 -4.66 6.54
N LEU A 23 16.70 -5.82 7.12
CA LEU A 23 17.71 -6.73 7.66
C LEU A 23 18.71 -7.14 6.59
N LEU A 24 18.21 -7.61 5.44
CA LEU A 24 19.08 -8.02 4.33
C LEU A 24 19.67 -6.82 3.61
N ALA A 25 18.91 -5.74 3.43
CA ALA A 25 19.44 -4.53 2.80
C ALA A 25 20.62 -3.96 3.59
N PHE A 26 20.55 -3.90 4.92
CA PHE A 26 21.67 -3.44 5.75
C PHE A 26 22.82 -4.44 5.78
N LEU A 27 22.54 -5.74 5.72
CA LEU A 27 23.57 -6.77 5.64
C LEU A 27 24.39 -6.66 4.34
N PHE A 28 23.72 -6.42 3.21
CA PHE A 28 24.36 -6.37 1.88
C PHE A 28 24.89 -4.98 1.50
N LYS A 29 24.42 -3.91 2.15
CA LYS A 29 24.84 -2.53 1.86
C LYS A 29 26.37 -2.31 1.86
N PRO A 30 27.17 -2.84 2.82
CA PRO A 30 28.63 -2.69 2.80
C PRO A 30 29.31 -3.35 1.59
N PHE A 31 28.61 -4.28 0.91
CA PHE A 31 29.12 -5.02 -0.23
C PHE A 31 28.56 -4.50 -1.56
N SER A 32 27.87 -3.36 -1.58
CA SER A 32 27.20 -2.85 -2.79
C SER A 32 28.15 -2.62 -3.97
N GLN A 33 29.44 -2.36 -3.71
CA GLN A 33 30.45 -2.14 -4.76
C GLN A 33 30.90 -3.43 -5.47
N ILE A 34 30.69 -4.61 -4.86
CA ILE A 34 31.08 -5.90 -5.43
C ILE A 34 29.88 -6.73 -5.89
N LEU A 35 28.67 -6.31 -5.53
CA LEU A 35 27.43 -6.94 -5.98
C LEU A 35 27.08 -6.45 -7.39
N PRO A 36 26.41 -7.27 -8.21
CA PRO A 36 25.86 -6.82 -9.49
C PRO A 36 24.93 -5.62 -9.29
N GLU A 37 24.84 -4.75 -10.29
CA GLU A 37 23.94 -3.60 -10.30
C GLU A 37 22.49 -4.03 -10.02
N THR A 38 22.04 -5.10 -10.69
CA THR A 38 20.78 -5.79 -10.38
C THR A 38 21.02 -6.90 -9.36
N PHE A 39 20.91 -6.56 -8.07
CA PHE A 39 20.98 -7.52 -6.98
C PHE A 39 19.65 -7.61 -6.20
N GLN A 40 19.08 -8.81 -6.13
CA GLN A 40 17.93 -9.12 -5.29
C GLN A 40 18.31 -10.16 -4.22
N TYR A 41 17.81 -9.97 -2.99
CA TYR A 41 18.10 -10.83 -1.84
C TYR A 41 16.90 -11.66 -1.37
N PHE A 42 15.76 -11.60 -2.07
CA PHE A 42 14.53 -12.29 -1.66
C PHE A 42 14.61 -13.81 -1.86
N GLY A 43 15.38 -14.29 -2.84
CA GLY A 43 15.65 -15.72 -2.97
C GLY A 43 16.34 -16.29 -1.72
N ILE A 44 17.38 -15.58 -1.23
CA ILE A 44 18.09 -15.92 0.01
C ILE A 44 17.15 -15.83 1.21
N TRP A 45 16.34 -14.78 1.27
CA TRP A 45 15.34 -14.60 2.33
C TRP A 45 14.38 -15.79 2.43
N LEU A 46 13.76 -16.19 1.32
CA LEU A 46 12.79 -17.29 1.32
C LEU A 46 13.45 -18.61 1.73
N LEU A 47 14.67 -18.89 1.24
CA LEU A 47 15.44 -20.06 1.68
C LEU A 47 15.67 -20.06 3.20
N LEU A 48 16.06 -18.90 3.75
CA LEU A 48 16.22 -18.73 5.19
C LEU A 48 14.90 -18.93 5.94
N CYS A 49 13.79 -18.39 5.44
CA CYS A 49 12.47 -18.57 6.04
C CYS A 49 12.12 -20.06 6.16
N PHE A 50 12.21 -20.83 5.07
CA PHE A 50 11.90 -22.26 5.10
C PHE A 50 12.86 -23.05 5.99
N THR A 51 14.16 -22.73 5.93
CA THR A 51 15.19 -23.42 6.73
C THR A 51 14.97 -23.17 8.22
N LEU A 52 14.78 -21.92 8.63
CA LEU A 52 14.57 -21.54 10.03
C LEU A 52 13.19 -21.97 10.53
N GLN A 53 12.14 -21.88 9.71
CA GLN A 53 10.80 -22.38 10.04
C GLN A 53 10.85 -23.88 10.36
N THR A 54 11.52 -24.66 9.51
CA THR A 54 11.70 -26.10 9.71
C THR A 54 12.58 -26.38 10.92
N TRP A 55 13.68 -25.64 11.12
CA TRP A 55 14.58 -25.83 12.25
C TRP A 55 13.90 -25.52 13.58
N PHE A 56 13.20 -24.39 13.72
CA PHE A 56 12.46 -24.06 14.93
C PHE A 56 11.25 -24.97 15.13
N GLY A 57 10.57 -25.39 14.05
CA GLY A 57 9.54 -26.44 14.11
C GLY A 57 10.11 -27.75 14.67
N TRP A 58 11.31 -28.15 14.21
CA TRP A 58 12.04 -29.28 14.78
C TRP A 58 12.37 -29.05 16.26
N GLN A 59 12.87 -27.86 16.65
CA GLN A 59 13.12 -27.56 18.07
C GLN A 59 11.87 -27.69 18.93
N LEU A 60 10.75 -27.14 18.46
CA LEU A 60 9.46 -27.19 19.14
C LEU A 60 8.95 -28.62 19.33
N MET A 61 9.03 -29.45 18.28
CA MET A 61 8.68 -30.87 18.35
C MET A 61 9.60 -31.69 19.28
N GLY A 62 10.78 -31.17 19.62
CA GLY A 62 11.68 -31.77 20.60
C GLY A 62 11.10 -31.82 22.02
N PHE A 63 10.11 -30.98 22.35
CA PHE A 63 9.41 -31.04 23.64
C PHE A 63 8.41 -32.21 23.74
N THR A 64 7.99 -32.78 22.62
CA THR A 64 6.92 -33.79 22.59
C THR A 64 7.45 -35.20 22.34
N THR A 65 8.55 -35.35 21.57
CA THR A 65 9.08 -36.66 21.21
C THR A 65 10.60 -36.68 21.03
N HIS A 66 11.20 -37.83 21.34
CA HIS A 66 12.60 -38.15 20.99
C HIS A 66 12.73 -38.86 19.63
N SER A 67 11.61 -39.25 19.01
CA SER A 67 11.62 -39.92 17.70
C SER A 67 11.99 -38.94 16.60
N LYS A 68 13.17 -39.13 15.98
CA LYS A 68 13.64 -38.29 14.87
C LYS A 68 12.63 -38.22 13.71
N LEU A 69 11.97 -39.33 13.38
CA LEU A 69 10.97 -39.38 12.31
C LEU A 69 9.74 -38.51 12.63
N ILE A 70 9.12 -38.69 13.79
CA ILE A 70 7.93 -37.92 14.19
C ILE A 70 8.28 -36.43 14.30
N ARG A 71 9.47 -36.13 14.83
CA ARG A 71 9.98 -34.77 14.95
C ARG A 71 10.16 -34.11 13.57
N LEU A 72 10.67 -34.85 12.59
CA LEU A 72 10.79 -34.40 11.20
C LEU A 72 9.42 -34.17 10.55
N LEU A 73 8.49 -35.13 10.70
CA LEU A 73 7.15 -35.04 10.12
C LEU A 73 6.37 -33.83 10.68
N GLY A 74 6.42 -33.62 12.00
CA GLY A 74 5.79 -32.46 12.63
C GLY A 74 6.43 -31.13 12.21
N ALA A 75 7.76 -31.09 12.11
CA ALA A 75 8.48 -29.90 11.62
C ALA A 75 8.14 -29.58 10.16
N ALA A 76 8.05 -30.59 9.30
CA ALA A 76 7.65 -30.45 7.91
C ALA A 76 6.22 -29.88 7.80
N LEU A 77 5.27 -30.39 8.60
CA LEU A 77 3.89 -29.87 8.63
C LEU A 77 3.82 -28.40 9.03
N ILE A 78 4.61 -27.97 10.04
CA ILE A 78 4.74 -26.56 10.44
C ILE A 78 5.33 -25.68 9.33
N ALA A 79 6.21 -26.25 8.49
CA ALA A 79 6.86 -25.53 7.40
C ALA A 79 5.99 -25.35 6.14
N VAL A 80 4.99 -26.22 5.95
CA VAL A 80 4.10 -26.19 4.77
C VAL A 80 2.70 -25.63 5.08
N THR A 81 2.59 -24.74 6.05
CA THR A 81 1.30 -24.13 6.38
C THR A 81 0.83 -23.16 5.29
N PRO A 82 -0.43 -23.23 4.81
CA PRO A 82 -0.88 -22.46 3.64
C PRO A 82 -0.80 -20.96 3.89
N PHE A 83 -1.17 -20.54 5.10
CA PHE A 83 -1.15 -19.13 5.51
C PHE A 83 0.26 -18.50 5.50
N MET A 84 1.33 -19.29 5.70
CA MET A 84 2.71 -18.85 5.47
C MET A 84 3.06 -18.83 3.99
N LEU A 85 2.74 -19.93 3.29
CA LEU A 85 3.07 -20.09 1.87
C LEU A 85 2.45 -19.01 0.99
N LYS A 86 1.22 -18.55 1.27
CA LYS A 86 0.58 -17.47 0.51
C LYS A 86 1.38 -16.15 0.57
N ARG A 87 2.22 -15.94 1.61
CA ARG A 87 3.07 -14.73 1.72
C ARG A 87 4.22 -14.72 0.73
N THR A 88 4.67 -15.90 0.26
CA THR A 88 5.80 -15.99 -0.69
C THR A 88 5.48 -15.45 -2.08
N ALA A 89 4.20 -15.13 -2.36
CA ALA A 89 3.76 -14.56 -3.64
C ALA A 89 3.52 -13.04 -3.62
N HIS A 90 3.35 -12.44 -2.43
CA HIS A 90 2.91 -11.03 -2.31
C HIS A 90 3.75 -10.24 -1.32
N HIS A 91 3.88 -10.71 -0.08
CA HIS A 91 4.59 -10.02 1.00
C HIS A 91 5.80 -10.85 1.44
N LEU A 92 6.85 -10.80 0.64
CA LEU A 92 8.01 -11.69 0.79
C LEU A 92 8.64 -11.58 2.18
N SER A 93 8.79 -10.37 2.72
CA SER A 93 9.31 -10.14 4.07
C SER A 93 8.46 -10.79 5.17
N LEU A 94 7.15 -10.95 4.97
CA LEU A 94 6.25 -11.61 5.92
C LEU A 94 6.34 -13.14 5.91
N ALA A 95 7.01 -13.76 4.94
CA ALA A 95 7.27 -15.20 4.96
C ALA A 95 8.10 -15.64 6.19
N GLY A 96 8.68 -14.70 6.95
CA GLY A 96 9.45 -14.91 8.18
C GLY A 96 8.67 -15.42 9.39
N HIS A 97 7.72 -16.34 9.22
CA HIS A 97 6.95 -16.92 10.34
C HIS A 97 7.82 -17.68 11.35
N PHE A 98 9.07 -17.99 11.00
CA PHE A 98 10.03 -18.61 11.91
C PHE A 98 10.26 -17.76 13.17
N PHE A 99 10.07 -16.43 13.11
CA PHE A 99 10.12 -15.57 14.30
C PHE A 99 9.06 -15.96 15.34
N ILE A 100 7.84 -16.25 14.87
CA ILE A 100 6.72 -16.66 15.72
C ILE A 100 6.99 -18.05 16.30
N VAL A 101 7.42 -19.01 15.46
CA VAL A 101 7.74 -20.37 15.91
C VAL A 101 8.92 -20.38 16.89
N ALA A 102 9.94 -19.55 16.65
CA ALA A 102 11.07 -19.34 17.56
C ALA A 102 10.63 -18.74 18.90
N ALA A 103 9.75 -17.74 18.87
CA ALA A 103 9.20 -17.12 20.08
C ALA A 103 8.39 -18.11 20.91
N LEU A 104 7.55 -18.93 20.26
CA LEU A 104 6.84 -20.04 20.92
C LEU A 104 7.85 -21.03 21.53
N TYR A 105 8.86 -21.45 20.78
CA TYR A 105 9.91 -22.33 21.30
C TYR A 105 10.64 -21.73 22.52
N PHE A 106 11.05 -20.46 22.48
CA PHE A 106 11.74 -19.79 23.59
C PHE A 106 10.84 -19.65 24.82
N SER A 107 9.57 -19.26 24.62
CA SER A 107 8.61 -19.06 25.72
C SER A 107 8.25 -20.36 26.46
N LEU A 108 8.23 -21.49 25.73
CA LEU A 108 7.97 -22.82 26.28
C LEU A 108 9.22 -23.45 26.91
N HIS A 109 10.42 -22.95 26.59
CA HIS A 109 11.67 -23.48 27.13
C HIS A 109 11.92 -22.98 28.56
N GLU A 110 11.84 -23.88 29.55
CA GLU A 110 11.96 -23.52 30.97
C GLU A 110 13.33 -22.87 31.29
N LYS A 111 14.43 -23.55 30.91
CA LYS A 111 15.81 -23.12 31.20
C LYS A 111 16.59 -22.75 29.93
N LEU A 112 16.12 -21.73 29.21
CA LEU A 112 16.78 -21.26 28.00
C LEU A 112 18.16 -20.64 28.31
N LYS A 113 19.24 -21.30 27.89
CA LYS A 113 20.60 -20.73 28.00
C LYS A 113 20.75 -19.48 27.14
N PHE A 114 21.45 -18.46 27.67
CA PHE A 114 21.66 -17.15 27.03
C PHE A 114 20.35 -16.48 26.59
N ARG A 115 19.31 -16.60 27.42
CA ARG A 115 17.94 -16.12 27.13
C ARG A 115 17.92 -14.68 26.63
N THR A 116 18.50 -13.75 27.39
CA THR A 116 18.51 -12.32 27.06
C THR A 116 19.09 -12.08 25.67
N ILE A 117 20.26 -12.66 25.37
CA ILE A 117 20.90 -12.56 24.05
C ILE A 117 20.00 -13.11 22.94
N LYS A 118 19.41 -14.29 23.14
CA LYS A 118 18.53 -14.92 22.14
C LYS A 118 17.29 -14.08 21.85
N TRP A 119 16.64 -13.53 22.88
CA TRP A 119 15.48 -12.65 22.69
C TRP A 119 15.85 -11.33 22.06
N THR A 120 16.97 -10.72 22.47
CA THR A 120 17.50 -9.51 21.84
C THR A 120 17.73 -9.76 20.35
N ILE A 121 18.44 -10.83 19.98
CA ILE A 121 18.67 -11.17 18.57
C ILE A 121 17.34 -11.37 17.84
N LEU A 122 16.40 -12.15 18.39
CA LEU A 122 15.12 -12.45 17.75
C LEU A 122 14.28 -11.19 17.52
N LEU A 123 14.15 -10.33 18.54
CA LEU A 123 13.34 -9.11 18.45
C LEU A 123 14.00 -8.06 17.56
N THR A 124 15.32 -7.87 17.65
CA THR A 124 16.05 -6.94 16.77
C THR A 124 15.96 -7.37 15.32
N THR A 125 16.18 -8.65 15.01
CA THR A 125 16.07 -9.15 13.63
C THR A 125 14.63 -9.12 13.11
N ALA A 126 13.62 -9.37 13.96
CA ALA A 126 12.22 -9.16 13.60
C ALA A 126 11.91 -7.69 13.31
N ALA A 127 12.43 -6.75 14.12
CA ALA A 127 12.28 -5.31 13.91
C ALA A 127 12.88 -4.83 12.59
N LEU A 128 14.05 -5.38 12.24
CA LEU A 128 14.74 -5.12 10.97
C LEU A 128 14.08 -5.84 9.79
N THR A 129 13.19 -6.80 10.01
CA THR A 129 12.48 -7.52 8.94
C THR A 129 11.12 -6.90 8.66
N HIS A 130 10.23 -6.84 9.67
CA HIS A 130 8.87 -6.37 9.51
C HIS A 130 8.17 -6.06 10.84
N ALA A 131 7.44 -4.94 10.89
CA ALA A 131 6.67 -4.50 12.05
C ALA A 131 5.66 -5.52 12.62
N TYR A 132 4.91 -6.26 11.78
CA TYR A 132 3.94 -7.26 12.26
C TYR A 132 4.63 -8.44 12.96
N LEU A 133 5.72 -8.95 12.37
CA LEU A 133 6.53 -10.03 12.96
C LEU A 133 7.12 -9.59 14.30
N LEU A 134 7.64 -8.35 14.38
CA LEU A 134 8.08 -7.76 15.65
C LEU A 134 6.95 -7.72 16.68
N ALA A 135 5.78 -7.16 16.34
CA ALA A 135 4.68 -6.99 17.29
C ALA A 135 4.24 -8.32 17.91
N MET A 136 4.04 -9.35 17.09
CA MET A 136 3.66 -10.69 17.56
C MET A 136 4.76 -11.34 18.42
N THR A 137 6.01 -11.26 17.98
CA THR A 137 7.17 -11.82 18.69
C THR A 137 7.40 -11.11 20.03
N PHE A 138 7.24 -9.79 20.06
CA PHE A 138 7.35 -8.96 21.25
C PHE A 138 6.25 -9.26 22.27
N ALA A 139 5.02 -9.47 21.82
CA ALA A 139 3.93 -9.88 22.69
C ALA A 139 4.23 -11.24 23.37
N ILE A 140 4.77 -12.21 22.63
CA ILE A 140 5.16 -13.52 23.17
C ILE A 140 6.34 -13.39 24.16
N TRP A 141 7.35 -12.56 23.86
CA TRP A 141 8.42 -12.25 24.82
C TRP A 141 7.86 -11.64 26.11
N GLY A 142 6.94 -10.67 25.98
CA GLY A 142 6.23 -10.05 27.09
C GLY A 142 5.51 -11.09 27.97
N ALA A 143 4.82 -12.03 27.34
CA ALA A 143 4.20 -13.14 28.05
C ALA A 143 5.21 -13.98 28.85
N GLU A 144 6.37 -14.28 28.26
CA GLU A 144 7.40 -15.09 28.93
C GLU A 144 8.04 -14.34 30.10
N ILE A 145 8.43 -13.07 29.93
CA ILE A 145 9.08 -12.31 30.99
C ILE A 145 8.13 -12.09 32.17
N ILE A 146 6.87 -11.73 31.92
CA ILE A 146 5.84 -11.60 32.95
C ILE A 146 5.65 -12.94 33.66
N GLY A 147 5.43 -14.01 32.89
CA GLY A 147 5.19 -15.35 33.45
C GLY A 147 6.34 -15.87 34.31
N LYS A 148 7.61 -15.67 33.89
CA LYS A 148 8.78 -16.11 34.66
C LYS A 148 9.05 -15.23 35.88
N THR A 149 8.78 -13.93 35.82
CA THR A 149 8.90 -13.03 36.98
C THR A 149 7.82 -13.31 38.02
N THR A 150 6.56 -13.51 37.61
CA THR A 150 5.46 -13.87 38.55
C THR A 150 5.73 -15.19 39.26
N LYS A 151 6.30 -16.18 38.56
CA LYS A 151 6.70 -17.47 39.16
C LYS A 151 8.00 -17.42 39.95
N LYS A 152 8.66 -16.26 40.05
CA LYS A 152 9.98 -16.08 40.67
C LYS A 152 11.10 -16.93 40.07
N ASN A 153 10.96 -17.36 38.81
CA ASN A 153 12.03 -18.04 38.06
C ASN A 153 13.13 -17.06 37.62
N ILE A 154 12.80 -15.78 37.52
CA ILE A 154 13.72 -14.67 37.23
C ILE A 154 13.43 -13.56 38.24
N SER A 155 14.48 -12.90 38.74
CA SER A 155 14.33 -11.75 39.64
C SER A 155 13.78 -10.53 38.89
N PHE A 156 13.05 -9.65 39.59
CA PHE A 156 12.56 -8.41 39.00
C PHE A 156 13.69 -7.55 38.41
N ARG A 157 14.85 -7.49 39.08
CA ARG A 157 16.03 -6.77 38.59
C ARG A 157 16.52 -7.32 37.26
N ASN A 158 16.66 -8.64 37.13
CA ASN A 158 17.11 -9.26 35.88
C ASN A 158 16.10 -9.07 34.75
N ALA A 159 14.81 -9.14 35.07
CA ALA A 159 13.75 -8.85 34.11
C ALA A 159 13.81 -7.38 33.62
N LEU A 160 14.01 -6.43 34.53
CA LEU A 160 14.18 -5.02 34.19
C LEU A 160 15.43 -4.80 33.31
N THR A 161 16.57 -5.41 33.68
CA THR A 161 17.81 -5.32 32.88
C THR A 161 17.60 -5.88 31.46
N GLU A 162 16.96 -7.05 31.32
CA GLU A 162 16.64 -7.62 30.00
C GLU A 162 15.75 -6.68 29.19
N SER A 163 14.69 -6.14 29.81
CA SER A 163 13.80 -5.18 29.16
C SER A 163 14.51 -3.91 28.70
N LEU A 164 15.44 -3.37 29.50
CA LEU A 164 16.21 -2.18 29.13
C LEU A 164 17.17 -2.45 27.96
N ILE A 165 17.85 -3.61 27.97
CA ILE A 165 18.72 -4.02 26.86
C ILE A 165 17.91 -4.17 25.56
N ILE A 166 16.76 -4.84 25.63
CA ILE A 166 15.87 -5.02 24.48
C ILE A 166 15.31 -3.68 24.00
N ALA A 167 14.86 -2.80 24.91
CA ALA A 167 14.35 -1.49 24.55
C ALA A 167 15.41 -0.63 23.85
N PHE A 168 16.65 -0.61 24.36
CA PHE A 168 17.75 0.14 23.76
C PHE A 168 18.13 -0.39 22.37
N THR A 169 18.28 -1.71 22.22
CA THR A 169 18.62 -2.33 20.94
C THR A 169 17.50 -2.20 19.90
N LEU A 170 16.23 -2.32 20.32
CA LEU A 170 15.08 -2.05 19.46
C LEU A 170 15.03 -0.58 19.05
N PHE A 171 15.24 0.36 19.95
CA PHE A 171 15.26 1.79 19.62
C PHE A 171 16.28 2.08 18.51
N ILE A 172 17.51 1.56 18.62
CA ILE A 172 18.54 1.72 17.58
C ILE A 172 18.07 1.10 16.25
N ALA A 173 17.53 -0.11 16.27
CA ALA A 173 17.09 -0.80 15.06
C ALA A 173 15.92 -0.06 14.36
N LEU A 174 14.92 0.37 15.13
CA LEU A 174 13.77 1.12 14.63
C LEU A 174 14.18 2.51 14.11
N TRP A 175 15.11 3.17 14.77
CA TRP A 175 15.65 4.45 14.33
C TRP A 175 16.45 4.31 13.02
N GLN A 176 17.33 3.32 12.92
CA GLN A 176 18.15 3.09 11.73
C GLN A 176 17.33 2.77 10.47
N THR A 177 16.25 1.99 10.65
CA THR A 177 15.31 1.61 9.59
C THR A 177 14.35 2.74 9.23
N GLY A 178 14.14 3.70 10.13
CA GLY A 178 13.35 4.89 9.86
C GLY A 178 11.88 4.79 10.24
N TYR A 179 11.53 3.99 11.26
CA TYR A 179 10.14 3.88 11.76
C TYR A 179 9.54 5.23 12.17
N PHE A 180 10.37 6.20 12.53
CA PHE A 180 9.95 7.52 13.02
C PHE A 180 9.85 8.59 11.93
N SER A 181 10.04 8.24 10.63
CA SER A 181 10.06 9.24 9.55
C SER A 181 8.67 9.66 9.06
N VAL A 182 7.63 8.87 9.32
CA VAL A 182 6.26 9.15 8.84
C VAL A 182 5.42 9.66 10.01
N GLN A 183 4.87 10.88 9.86
CA GLN A 183 4.11 11.56 10.92
C GLN A 183 2.69 11.01 11.13
N SER A 184 2.08 10.42 10.09
CA SER A 184 0.76 9.80 10.18
C SER A 184 0.84 8.29 9.91
N PRO A 185 0.91 7.45 10.96
CA PRO A 185 0.93 6.00 10.78
C PRO A 185 -0.45 5.42 10.42
N ASN A 186 -1.53 6.22 10.40
CA ASN A 186 -2.87 5.73 10.13
C ASN A 186 -3.11 5.61 8.62
N ALA A 187 -3.22 4.37 8.14
CA ALA A 187 -3.48 4.06 6.73
C ALA A 187 -4.90 3.52 6.46
N GLY A 188 -5.77 3.51 7.49
CA GLY A 188 -7.06 2.81 7.47
C GLY A 188 -6.93 1.28 7.27
N GLY A 189 -8.01 0.54 7.49
CA GLY A 189 -8.10 -0.90 7.17
C GLY A 189 -8.35 -1.83 8.36
N PHE A 190 -8.26 -1.36 9.60
CA PHE A 190 -8.76 -2.12 10.76
C PHE A 190 -10.28 -2.30 10.61
N GLY A 191 -10.76 -3.54 10.74
CA GLY A 191 -12.16 -3.88 10.42
C GLY A 191 -12.45 -4.12 8.93
N ILE A 192 -11.45 -3.96 8.05
CA ILE A 192 -11.52 -4.38 6.63
C ILE A 192 -10.64 -5.61 6.38
N TYR A 193 -9.45 -5.64 6.97
CA TYR A 193 -8.43 -6.68 6.80
C TYR A 193 -8.37 -7.65 8.00
N GLN A 194 -9.54 -7.92 8.61
CA GLN A 194 -9.72 -8.85 9.72
C GLN A 194 -9.75 -10.30 9.26
N VAL A 195 -9.65 -11.21 10.23
CA VAL A 195 -9.94 -12.63 10.03
C VAL A 195 -11.44 -12.88 10.15
N ASN A 196 -12.00 -13.63 9.21
CA ASN A 196 -13.31 -14.26 9.40
C ASN A 196 -13.14 -15.48 10.32
N VAL A 197 -14.07 -15.73 11.22
CA VAL A 197 -14.01 -16.87 12.15
C VAL A 197 -13.88 -18.21 11.40
N LEU A 198 -14.41 -18.31 10.18
CA LEU A 198 -14.31 -19.51 9.33
C LEU A 198 -13.04 -19.55 8.46
N SER A 199 -12.21 -18.49 8.42
CA SER A 199 -10.98 -18.47 7.63
C SER A 199 -9.99 -19.62 7.91
N PRO A 200 -9.88 -20.21 9.13
CA PRO A 200 -9.02 -21.38 9.34
C PRO A 200 -9.44 -22.62 8.54
N ILE A 201 -10.72 -22.74 8.19
CA ILE A 201 -11.29 -23.86 7.41
C ILE A 201 -11.62 -23.49 5.97
N ASP A 202 -11.56 -22.21 5.62
CA ASP A 202 -11.83 -21.69 4.29
C ASP A 202 -10.56 -21.70 3.42
N PRO A 203 -10.48 -22.54 2.39
CA PRO A 203 -9.29 -22.68 1.58
C PRO A 203 -9.12 -21.59 0.53
N ASN A 204 -10.16 -20.81 0.21
CA ASN A 204 -10.17 -20.03 -1.03
C ASN A 204 -9.79 -20.94 -2.22
N ASP A 205 -8.74 -20.63 -2.97
CA ASP A 205 -8.20 -21.41 -4.08
C ASP A 205 -7.12 -22.44 -3.67
N TRP A 206 -6.92 -22.69 -2.37
CA TRP A 206 -5.84 -23.53 -1.85
C TRP A 206 -6.23 -24.98 -1.50
N SER A 207 -7.37 -25.48 -1.96
CA SER A 207 -7.79 -26.87 -1.70
C SER A 207 -8.46 -27.46 -2.93
N TYR A 208 -8.19 -28.75 -3.20
CA TYR A 208 -8.92 -29.53 -4.19
C TYR A 208 -10.17 -30.18 -3.60
N ILE A 209 -10.19 -30.38 -2.27
CA ILE A 209 -11.23 -31.14 -1.57
C ILE A 209 -12.25 -30.22 -0.91
N ILE A 210 -11.79 -29.22 -0.16
CA ILE A 210 -12.65 -28.25 0.53
C ILE A 210 -12.99 -27.14 -0.47
N LYS A 211 -14.27 -26.77 -0.53
CA LYS A 211 -14.74 -25.67 -1.38
C LYS A 211 -14.58 -24.33 -0.67
N ASP A 212 -14.26 -23.31 -1.45
CA ASP A 212 -14.26 -21.91 -1.02
C ASP A 212 -15.59 -21.53 -0.37
N LEU A 213 -15.53 -20.80 0.75
CA LEU A 213 -16.70 -20.25 1.41
C LEU A 213 -16.97 -18.85 0.86
N ALA A 214 -18.25 -18.54 0.61
CA ALA A 214 -18.64 -17.19 0.21
C ALA A 214 -18.50 -16.22 1.40
N LEU A 215 -17.30 -15.65 1.57
CA LEU A 215 -17.01 -14.65 2.59
C LEU A 215 -17.28 -13.22 2.05
N PRO A 216 -17.75 -12.27 2.89
CA PRO A 216 -18.06 -10.89 2.50
C PRO A 216 -16.87 -10.16 1.89
N THR A 217 -15.67 -10.50 2.36
CA THR A 217 -14.39 -9.96 1.92
C THR A 217 -13.43 -11.14 1.72
N ASN A 218 -13.10 -11.45 0.47
CA ASN A 218 -12.06 -12.44 0.15
C ASN A 218 -10.68 -11.77 0.15
N ASP A 219 -10.31 -11.19 1.30
CA ASP A 219 -9.09 -10.42 1.42
C ASP A 219 -7.85 -11.29 1.68
N LEU A 220 -6.76 -10.90 1.04
CA LEU A 220 -5.45 -11.55 1.14
C LEU A 220 -4.90 -11.52 2.56
N GLU A 221 -5.23 -10.51 3.37
CA GLU A 221 -4.68 -10.37 4.73
C GLU A 221 -5.36 -11.27 5.76
N GLY A 222 -6.66 -11.51 5.61
CA GLY A 222 -7.45 -12.41 6.45
C GLY A 222 -7.21 -13.90 6.18
N PHE A 223 -6.46 -14.25 5.11
CA PHE A 223 -6.22 -15.64 4.75
C PHE A 223 -5.37 -16.38 5.79
N ILE A 224 -6.02 -17.32 6.49
CA ILE A 224 -5.41 -18.13 7.55
C ILE A 224 -5.76 -19.63 7.48
N TYR A 225 -6.08 -20.13 6.28
CA TYR A 225 -6.41 -21.54 6.05
C TYR A 225 -5.35 -22.47 6.66
N LEU A 226 -5.76 -23.38 7.54
CA LEU A 226 -4.86 -24.33 8.21
C LEU A 226 -4.35 -25.40 7.25
N GLY A 227 -5.15 -25.75 6.25
CA GLY A 227 -4.92 -26.86 5.34
C GLY A 227 -5.47 -28.19 5.82
N LEU A 228 -5.86 -29.03 4.86
CA LEU A 228 -6.60 -30.26 5.11
C LEU A 228 -5.91 -31.20 6.10
N GLY A 229 -4.59 -31.40 5.99
CA GLY A 229 -3.85 -32.28 6.89
C GLY A 229 -3.87 -31.81 8.33
N VAL A 230 -3.68 -30.50 8.55
CA VAL A 230 -3.77 -29.89 9.88
C VAL A 230 -5.19 -29.96 10.43
N LEU A 231 -6.22 -29.73 9.60
CA LEU A 231 -7.62 -29.82 10.01
C LEU A 231 -7.98 -31.24 10.48
N LEU A 232 -7.59 -32.27 9.72
CA LEU A 232 -7.80 -33.67 10.10
C LEU A 232 -7.09 -34.01 11.42
N LEU A 233 -5.86 -33.52 11.60
CA LEU A 233 -5.14 -33.68 12.87
C LEU A 233 -5.83 -32.96 14.02
N ALA A 234 -6.37 -31.75 13.80
CA ALA A 234 -7.07 -31.00 14.83
C ALA A 234 -8.36 -31.69 15.29
N ILE A 235 -9.12 -32.28 14.35
CA ILE A 235 -10.31 -33.09 14.66
C ILE A 235 -9.91 -34.32 15.49
N LEU A 236 -8.91 -35.08 15.05
CA LEU A 236 -8.45 -36.26 15.77
C LEU A 236 -7.85 -35.90 17.14
N ALA A 237 -7.08 -34.82 17.23
CA ALA A 237 -6.53 -34.36 18.49
C ALA A 237 -7.65 -33.98 19.47
N SER A 238 -8.72 -33.34 18.99
CA SER A 238 -9.90 -33.00 19.80
C SER A 238 -10.61 -34.24 20.33
N THR A 239 -10.78 -35.29 19.52
CA THR A 239 -11.38 -36.55 20.00
C THR A 239 -10.48 -37.29 20.99
N GLN A 240 -9.16 -37.26 20.78
CA GLN A 240 -8.19 -37.80 21.75
C GLN A 240 -8.18 -37.01 23.06
N LEU A 241 -8.38 -35.69 23.00
CA LEU A 241 -8.49 -34.81 24.17
C LEU A 241 -9.65 -35.24 25.07
N LEU A 242 -10.85 -35.41 24.48
CA LEU A 242 -12.08 -35.77 25.20
C LEU A 242 -12.06 -37.19 25.79
N THR A 243 -11.31 -38.11 25.17
CA THR A 243 -11.27 -39.52 25.58
C THR A 243 -10.11 -39.87 26.51
N ASN A 244 -9.03 -39.07 26.49
CA ASN A 244 -7.80 -39.33 27.23
C ASN A 244 -7.36 -38.11 28.06
N GLU A 245 -8.30 -37.43 28.72
CA GLU A 245 -8.02 -36.18 29.45
C GLU A 245 -6.83 -36.30 30.42
N ASN A 246 -6.70 -37.45 31.09
CA ASN A 246 -5.64 -37.75 32.05
C ASN A 246 -4.23 -37.90 31.43
N LYS A 247 -4.12 -38.09 30.10
CA LYS A 247 -2.84 -38.20 29.38
C LYS A 247 -2.42 -36.90 28.72
N ILE A 248 -3.23 -35.84 28.83
CA ILE A 248 -2.89 -34.55 28.22
C ILE A 248 -1.82 -33.88 29.07
N PRO A 249 -0.70 -33.48 28.49
CA PRO A 249 0.55 -33.59 29.22
C PRO A 249 1.25 -32.22 29.29
N PHE A 250 0.47 -31.15 29.14
CA PHE A 250 0.93 -29.80 29.35
C PHE A 250 0.14 -29.26 30.53
N ARG A 251 0.85 -28.79 31.56
CA ARG A 251 0.24 -27.83 32.48
C ARG A 251 0.06 -26.54 31.68
N ILE A 252 -0.91 -26.51 30.77
CA ILE A 252 -1.28 -25.35 29.96
C ILE A 252 -1.49 -24.15 30.88
N ARG A 253 -2.11 -24.39 32.06
CA ARG A 253 -2.26 -23.42 33.15
C ARG A 253 -0.95 -22.84 33.68
N GLN A 254 0.18 -23.56 33.61
CA GLN A 254 1.48 -22.97 33.94
C GLN A 254 1.86 -21.86 32.95
N HIS A 255 1.42 -21.91 31.69
CA HIS A 255 1.72 -20.89 30.69
C HIS A 255 0.58 -19.87 30.56
N TRP A 256 -0.09 -19.53 31.67
CA TRP A 256 -1.25 -18.61 31.69
C TRP A 256 -0.97 -17.28 30.97
N SER A 257 0.23 -16.70 31.13
CA SER A 257 0.58 -15.43 30.51
C SER A 257 0.65 -15.54 28.98
N LEU A 258 1.15 -16.66 28.47
CA LEU A 258 1.16 -16.95 27.03
C LEU A 258 -0.26 -17.14 26.50
N LEU A 259 -1.13 -17.82 27.24
CA LEU A 259 -2.53 -18.01 26.84
C LEU A 259 -3.29 -16.69 26.76
N ILE A 260 -3.10 -15.79 27.74
CA ILE A 260 -3.72 -14.46 27.72
C ILE A 260 -3.24 -13.67 26.51
N VAL A 261 -1.94 -13.71 26.21
CA VAL A 261 -1.41 -13.02 25.02
C VAL A 261 -1.95 -13.64 23.73
N LEU A 262 -1.97 -14.97 23.60
CA LEU A 262 -2.54 -15.63 22.42
C LEU A 262 -4.03 -15.29 22.24
N LEU A 263 -4.81 -15.26 23.33
CA LEU A 263 -6.20 -14.83 23.31
C LEU A 263 -6.30 -13.36 22.85
N GLY A 264 -5.49 -12.47 23.40
CA GLY A 264 -5.46 -11.05 23.02
C GLY A 264 -5.11 -10.84 21.55
N LEU A 265 -4.11 -11.55 21.01
CA LEU A 265 -3.74 -11.49 19.60
C LEU A 265 -4.86 -12.06 18.70
N GLY A 266 -5.52 -13.14 19.13
CA GLY A 266 -6.68 -13.71 18.43
C GLY A 266 -7.88 -12.76 18.40
N LEU A 267 -8.22 -12.14 19.53
CA LEU A 267 -9.28 -11.14 19.61
C LEU A 267 -8.96 -9.90 18.77
N PHE A 268 -7.71 -9.44 18.80
CA PHE A 268 -7.27 -8.34 17.93
C PHE A 268 -7.42 -8.69 16.46
N ALA A 269 -7.14 -9.94 16.06
CA ALA A 269 -7.27 -10.39 14.68
C ALA A 269 -8.72 -10.35 14.14
N LEU A 270 -9.71 -10.53 15.02
CA LEU A 270 -11.14 -10.41 14.69
C LEU A 270 -11.59 -8.95 14.50
N SER A 271 -10.85 -7.97 15.04
CA SER A 271 -11.16 -6.53 14.98
C SER A 271 -12.49 -6.12 15.66
N ASN A 272 -12.95 -4.90 15.37
CA ASN A 272 -14.30 -4.43 15.77
C ASN A 272 -15.41 -4.84 14.81
N LYS A 273 -15.06 -5.35 13.64
CA LYS A 273 -15.97 -5.92 12.66
C LYS A 273 -15.75 -7.42 12.59
N ILE A 274 -16.53 -8.18 13.35
CA ILE A 274 -16.40 -9.64 13.47
C ILE A 274 -17.24 -10.29 12.38
N SER A 275 -16.62 -11.11 11.54
CA SER A 275 -17.30 -11.83 10.46
C SER A 275 -17.33 -13.34 10.74
N PHE A 276 -18.50 -13.98 10.56
CA PHE A 276 -18.71 -15.43 10.64
C PHE A 276 -19.40 -15.91 9.35
N GLY A 277 -18.63 -16.50 8.44
CA GLY A 277 -19.13 -16.74 7.08
C GLY A 277 -19.59 -15.43 6.45
N SER A 278 -20.80 -15.41 5.90
CA SER A 278 -21.43 -14.20 5.33
C SER A 278 -22.00 -13.21 6.35
N PHE A 279 -22.07 -13.58 7.64
CA PHE A 279 -22.62 -12.72 8.69
C PHE A 279 -21.56 -11.80 9.24
N GLU A 280 -21.87 -10.52 9.42
CA GLU A 280 -20.97 -9.53 10.00
C GLU A 280 -21.65 -8.84 11.19
N PHE A 281 -20.90 -8.68 12.27
CA PHE A 281 -21.27 -7.93 13.45
C PHE A 281 -20.22 -6.86 13.71
N GLU A 282 -20.64 -5.60 13.76
CA GLU A 282 -19.75 -4.47 14.03
C GLU A 282 -20.16 -3.77 15.33
N TYR A 283 -19.16 -3.50 16.18
CA TYR A 283 -19.35 -2.67 17.37
C TYR A 283 -18.51 -1.39 17.27
N TYR A 284 -19.01 -0.35 17.94
CA TYR A 284 -18.38 0.96 17.92
C TYR A 284 -17.04 0.96 18.66
N LEU A 285 -16.01 1.52 18.01
CA LEU A 285 -14.75 1.92 18.62
C LEU A 285 -14.64 3.44 18.57
N SER A 286 -14.14 4.07 19.64
CA SER A 286 -13.82 5.50 19.59
C SER A 286 -12.75 5.79 18.54
N GLU A 287 -12.75 7.00 17.99
CA GLU A 287 -11.77 7.40 16.96
C GLU A 287 -10.31 7.23 17.44
N GLN A 288 -10.02 7.43 18.73
CA GLN A 288 -8.68 7.21 19.27
C GLN A 288 -8.28 5.73 19.26
N LEU A 289 -9.18 4.83 19.66
CA LEU A 289 -8.93 3.40 19.64
C LEU A 289 -8.82 2.88 18.20
N LEU A 290 -9.67 3.38 17.30
CA LEU A 290 -9.62 3.00 15.90
C LEU A 290 -8.34 3.51 15.22
N SER A 291 -7.90 4.74 15.51
CA SER A 291 -6.66 5.30 14.97
C SER A 291 -5.42 4.52 15.42
N THR A 292 -5.37 4.13 16.71
CA THR A 292 -4.28 3.29 17.24
C THR A 292 -4.31 1.87 16.67
N ALA A 293 -5.49 1.26 16.55
CA ALA A 293 -5.63 -0.06 15.93
C ALA A 293 -5.23 -0.06 14.44
N ASN A 294 -5.49 1.03 13.72
CA ASN A 294 -5.09 1.22 12.31
C ASN A 294 -3.57 1.28 12.08
N ILE A 295 -2.75 1.46 13.12
CA ILE A 295 -1.29 1.26 13.00
C ILE A 295 -1.01 -0.16 12.47
N PHE A 296 -1.78 -1.14 12.91
CA PHE A 296 -1.78 -2.51 12.44
C PHE A 296 -3.07 -2.84 11.68
N ARG A 297 -3.32 -2.09 10.60
CA ARG A 297 -4.53 -2.22 9.77
C ARG A 297 -4.92 -3.65 9.41
N ALA A 298 -3.94 -4.51 9.09
CA ALA A 298 -4.15 -5.91 8.73
C ALA A 298 -4.21 -6.78 9.98
N SER A 299 -5.26 -6.59 10.77
CA SER A 299 -5.42 -7.25 12.06
C SER A 299 -5.41 -8.77 11.92
N GLY A 300 -5.94 -9.32 10.82
CA GLY A 300 -6.01 -10.75 10.56
C GLY A 300 -4.67 -11.50 10.69
N ARG A 301 -3.56 -10.82 10.41
CA ARG A 301 -2.19 -11.37 10.55
C ARG A 301 -1.85 -11.78 11.98
N PHE A 302 -2.50 -11.19 12.99
CA PHE A 302 -2.26 -11.49 14.40
C PHE A 302 -2.83 -12.86 14.85
N ALA A 303 -3.55 -13.56 13.97
CA ALA A 303 -3.99 -14.93 14.24
C ALA A 303 -2.84 -15.96 14.14
N TRP A 304 -1.76 -15.69 13.40
CA TRP A 304 -0.71 -16.69 13.13
C TRP A 304 -0.08 -17.33 14.39
N PRO A 305 0.25 -16.60 15.46
CA PRO A 305 0.75 -17.19 16.71
C PRO A 305 -0.24 -18.18 17.33
N VAL A 306 -1.53 -17.88 17.27
CA VAL A 306 -2.61 -18.74 17.78
C VAL A 306 -2.65 -20.03 16.98
N LEU A 307 -2.57 -19.94 15.65
CA LEU A 307 -2.61 -21.10 14.76
C LEU A 307 -1.38 -21.99 14.91
N TYR A 308 -0.16 -21.42 15.00
CA TYR A 308 1.03 -22.23 15.26
C TYR A 308 0.99 -22.91 16.64
N ALA A 309 0.48 -22.24 17.67
CA ALA A 309 0.28 -22.85 18.98
C ALA A 309 -0.75 -23.99 18.92
N ALA A 310 -1.86 -23.81 18.19
CA ALA A 310 -2.88 -24.84 17.98
C ALA A 310 -2.32 -26.05 17.22
N ILE A 311 -1.56 -25.84 16.13
CA ILE A 311 -0.90 -26.90 15.37
C ILE A 311 0.04 -27.71 16.27
N PHE A 312 0.88 -27.02 17.05
CA PHE A 312 1.78 -27.68 17.99
C PHE A 312 1.03 -28.48 19.05
N LEU A 313 -0.05 -27.93 19.60
CA LEU A 313 -0.88 -28.61 20.59
C LEU A 313 -1.53 -29.87 20.01
N SER A 314 -2.11 -29.80 18.81
CA SER A 314 -2.69 -30.96 18.13
C SER A 314 -1.66 -32.06 17.92
N LEU A 315 -0.47 -31.71 17.43
CA LEU A 315 0.64 -32.66 17.28
C LEU A 315 1.07 -33.27 18.62
N ALA A 316 1.20 -32.45 19.67
CA ALA A 316 1.57 -32.90 21.00
C ALA A 316 0.55 -33.91 21.55
N ILE A 317 -0.74 -33.64 21.42
CA ILE A 317 -1.81 -34.53 21.87
C ILE A 317 -1.71 -35.88 21.15
N ILE A 318 -1.64 -35.89 19.82
CA ILE A 318 -1.55 -37.12 19.03
C ILE A 318 -0.32 -37.95 19.42
N ILE A 319 0.83 -37.31 19.60
CA ILE A 319 2.10 -37.98 19.94
C ILE A 319 2.04 -38.61 21.34
N ARG A 320 1.37 -37.96 22.29
CA ARG A 320 1.34 -38.41 23.70
C ARG A 320 0.21 -39.41 23.96
N THR A 321 -0.86 -39.37 23.17
CA THR A 321 -2.04 -40.25 23.35
C THR A 321 -1.94 -41.54 22.56
N LEU A 322 -1.32 -41.51 21.37
CA LEU A 322 -1.18 -42.67 20.50
C LEU A 322 0.20 -43.31 20.63
N ASN A 323 0.31 -44.58 20.24
CA ASN A 323 1.61 -45.24 20.16
C ASN A 323 2.47 -44.64 19.03
N LYS A 324 3.79 -44.83 19.11
CA LYS A 324 4.77 -44.26 18.15
C LYS A 324 4.47 -44.59 16.69
N ARG A 325 4.00 -45.81 16.39
CA ARG A 325 3.71 -46.24 15.00
C ARG A 325 2.49 -45.51 14.46
N SER A 326 1.38 -45.53 15.21
CA SER A 326 0.14 -44.85 14.84
C SER A 326 0.35 -43.34 14.71
N ALA A 327 1.03 -42.70 15.67
CA ALA A 327 1.35 -41.27 15.58
C ALA A 327 2.19 -40.94 14.33
N SER A 328 3.18 -41.78 14.01
CA SER A 328 4.01 -41.58 12.80
C SER A 328 3.18 -41.68 11.51
N LEU A 329 2.33 -42.72 11.41
CA LEU A 329 1.48 -42.94 10.23
C LEU A 329 0.45 -41.82 10.05
N ILE A 330 -0.18 -41.38 11.14
CA ILE A 330 -1.20 -40.32 11.11
C ILE A 330 -0.58 -38.97 10.74
N ILE A 331 0.57 -38.60 11.31
CA ILE A 331 1.23 -37.34 10.96
C ILE A 331 1.77 -37.39 9.53
N ALA A 332 2.31 -38.53 9.09
CA ALA A 332 2.74 -38.71 7.70
C ALA A 332 1.56 -38.61 6.70
N PHE A 333 0.42 -39.23 7.03
CA PHE A 333 -0.80 -39.10 6.24
C PHE A 333 -1.28 -37.65 6.20
N ALA A 334 -1.35 -36.98 7.34
CA ALA A 334 -1.73 -35.57 7.41
C ALA A 334 -0.80 -34.68 6.58
N LEU A 335 0.52 -34.86 6.67
CA LEU A 335 1.48 -34.13 5.83
C LEU A 335 1.26 -34.40 4.34
N THR A 336 0.98 -35.64 3.97
CA THR A 336 0.73 -36.01 2.56
C THR A 336 -0.58 -35.38 2.07
N ALA A 337 -1.67 -35.49 2.84
CA ALA A 337 -2.95 -34.86 2.52
C ALA A 337 -2.82 -33.33 2.42
N GLN A 338 -2.05 -32.72 3.33
CA GLN A 338 -1.74 -31.29 3.29
C GLN A 338 -1.04 -30.90 1.98
N ILE A 339 0.01 -31.61 1.58
CA ILE A 339 0.78 -31.28 0.37
C ILE A 339 -0.08 -31.48 -0.87
N LEU A 340 -0.77 -32.61 -0.99
CA LEU A 340 -1.56 -32.94 -2.17
C LEU A 340 -2.74 -31.98 -2.35
N ASP A 341 -3.46 -31.67 -1.28
CA ASP A 341 -4.61 -30.78 -1.32
C ASP A 341 -4.20 -29.32 -1.56
N THR A 342 -3.18 -28.85 -0.83
CA THR A 342 -2.77 -27.45 -0.91
C THR A 342 -1.92 -27.12 -2.14
N TYR A 343 -1.48 -28.13 -2.90
CA TYR A 343 -0.86 -27.96 -4.20
C TYR A 343 -1.71 -27.10 -5.16
N ALA A 344 -3.04 -27.06 -4.98
CA ALA A 344 -3.94 -26.15 -5.68
C ALA A 344 -3.44 -24.70 -5.66
N GLY A 345 -3.05 -24.18 -4.49
CA GLY A 345 -2.47 -22.84 -4.36
C GLY A 345 -0.99 -22.76 -4.75
N TRP A 346 -0.23 -23.85 -4.56
CA TRP A 346 1.20 -23.87 -4.85
C TRP A 346 1.49 -23.76 -6.34
N LYS A 347 0.65 -24.40 -7.16
CA LYS A 347 0.76 -24.39 -8.62
C LYS A 347 0.77 -22.95 -9.15
N THR A 348 -0.17 -22.12 -8.71
CA THR A 348 -0.26 -20.70 -9.11
C THR A 348 0.99 -19.91 -8.73
N ILE A 349 1.54 -20.13 -7.53
CA ILE A 349 2.77 -19.48 -7.09
C ILE A 349 3.95 -19.97 -7.94
N ARG A 350 4.04 -21.27 -8.18
CA ARG A 350 5.11 -21.89 -8.97
C ARG A 350 5.13 -21.35 -10.40
N GLU A 351 3.97 -21.28 -11.06
CA GLU A 351 3.85 -20.77 -12.42
C GLU A 351 4.30 -19.30 -12.53
N LYS A 352 4.02 -18.48 -11.50
CA LYS A 352 4.44 -17.08 -11.46
C LYS A 352 5.91 -16.89 -11.11
N MET A 353 6.47 -17.71 -10.23
CA MET A 353 7.79 -17.47 -9.61
C MET A 353 8.91 -18.32 -10.22
N MET A 354 8.61 -19.50 -10.77
CA MET A 354 9.59 -20.41 -11.39
C MET A 354 9.68 -20.18 -12.90
N ILE A 355 9.83 -18.92 -13.29
CA ILE A 355 10.12 -18.52 -14.67
C ILE A 355 11.64 -18.52 -14.93
N PRO A 356 12.10 -18.65 -16.19
CA PRO A 356 13.51 -18.49 -16.51
C PRO A 356 14.04 -17.14 -15.96
N PRO A 357 15.17 -17.13 -15.23
CA PRO A 357 15.71 -15.90 -14.69
C PRO A 357 16.11 -14.95 -15.83
N SER A 358 15.80 -13.67 -15.68
CA SER A 358 16.22 -12.60 -16.59
C SER A 358 17.11 -11.61 -15.84
N THR A 359 18.16 -11.14 -16.50
CA THR A 359 19.04 -10.06 -16.00
C THR A 359 18.45 -8.68 -16.23
N ALA A 360 17.45 -8.56 -17.11
CA ALA A 360 16.78 -7.31 -17.42
C ALA A 360 15.29 -7.38 -17.07
N TRP A 361 14.76 -6.31 -16.49
CA TRP A 361 13.32 -6.14 -16.34
C TRP A 361 12.71 -5.82 -17.73
N PRO A 362 11.59 -6.45 -18.11
CA PRO A 362 10.93 -6.17 -19.39
C PRO A 362 10.20 -4.82 -19.31
N SER A 363 10.95 -3.73 -19.41
CA SER A 363 10.43 -2.36 -19.39
C SER A 363 9.55 -2.09 -20.62
N SER A 364 8.44 -1.38 -20.42
CA SER A 364 7.62 -0.88 -21.54
C SER A 364 8.22 0.35 -22.23
N LEU A 365 9.32 0.90 -21.71
CA LEU A 365 10.00 2.11 -22.21
C LEU A 365 11.04 1.75 -23.27
N THR A 366 10.58 1.40 -24.47
CA THR A 366 11.45 0.91 -25.56
C THR A 366 11.90 1.99 -26.54
N ASP A 367 11.35 3.19 -26.45
CA ASP A 367 11.68 4.29 -27.36
C ASP A 367 13.07 4.87 -27.07
N THR A 368 13.81 5.24 -28.13
CA THR A 368 15.15 5.84 -28.02
C THR A 368 15.15 7.16 -27.25
N PHE A 369 14.01 7.86 -27.20
CA PHE A 369 13.79 9.05 -26.38
C PHE A 369 14.27 8.87 -24.94
N TRP A 370 14.01 7.71 -24.33
CA TRP A 370 14.38 7.46 -22.93
C TRP A 370 15.89 7.42 -22.72
N THR A 371 16.64 6.85 -23.65
CA THR A 371 18.10 6.83 -23.57
C THR A 371 18.69 8.24 -23.65
N ASP A 372 18.16 9.08 -24.54
CA ASP A 372 18.60 10.48 -24.66
C ASP A 372 18.17 11.32 -23.44
N ALA A 373 16.97 11.06 -22.91
CA ALA A 373 16.46 11.75 -21.73
C ALA A 373 17.28 11.47 -20.47
N ALA A 374 17.77 10.24 -20.31
CA ALA A 374 18.63 9.83 -19.20
C ALA A 374 19.94 10.63 -19.15
N GLN A 375 20.48 11.03 -20.30
CA GLN A 375 21.72 11.80 -20.37
C GLN A 375 21.53 13.29 -20.04
N ARG A 376 20.29 13.78 -20.14
CA ARG A 376 19.98 15.22 -20.03
C ARG A 376 19.39 15.60 -18.68
N TYR A 377 18.52 14.76 -18.14
CA TYR A 377 17.78 15.04 -16.92
C TYR A 377 18.40 14.31 -15.73
N LYS A 378 18.16 14.82 -14.52
CA LYS A 378 18.57 14.19 -13.25
C LYS A 378 17.39 13.59 -12.50
N LYS A 379 16.16 13.94 -12.90
CA LYS A 379 14.93 13.53 -12.24
C LYS A 379 13.87 13.15 -13.26
N VAL A 380 13.02 12.20 -12.90
CA VAL A 380 11.75 11.92 -13.58
C VAL A 380 10.60 12.08 -12.58
N VAL A 381 9.73 13.05 -12.81
CA VAL A 381 8.65 13.42 -11.89
C VAL A 381 7.31 13.11 -12.53
N HIS A 382 6.50 12.28 -11.87
CA HIS A 382 5.11 12.07 -12.18
C HIS A 382 4.24 13.18 -11.56
N ILE A 383 3.35 13.78 -12.35
CA ILE A 383 2.37 14.78 -11.90
C ILE A 383 0.95 14.26 -12.23
N PRO A 384 0.04 14.19 -11.24
CA PRO A 384 0.22 14.58 -9.85
C PRO A 384 1.14 13.62 -9.07
N ALA A 385 1.72 14.10 -7.98
CA ALA A 385 2.32 13.28 -6.95
C ALA A 385 1.24 12.37 -6.35
N GLN A 386 1.48 11.07 -6.41
CA GLN A 386 0.62 10.06 -5.80
C GLN A 386 1.43 8.80 -5.51
N ASN A 387 0.93 7.96 -4.62
CA ASN A 387 1.51 6.64 -4.39
C ASN A 387 1.10 5.68 -5.51
N HIS A 388 2.04 4.93 -6.08
CA HIS A 388 1.78 3.96 -7.15
C HIS A 388 1.06 4.59 -8.37
N PRO A 389 1.62 5.64 -8.99
CA PRO A 389 1.05 6.20 -10.22
C PRO A 389 1.03 5.18 -11.37
N PRO A 390 0.25 5.41 -12.45
CA PRO A 390 0.32 4.59 -13.64
C PRO A 390 1.76 4.39 -14.12
N LYS A 391 2.10 3.15 -14.51
CA LYS A 391 3.45 2.77 -14.97
C LYS A 391 4.62 3.09 -14.01
N TRP A 392 4.36 3.30 -12.71
CA TRP A 392 5.42 3.62 -11.74
C TRP A 392 6.58 2.61 -11.74
N LYS A 393 6.33 1.31 -12.00
CA LYS A 393 7.40 0.29 -12.05
C LYS A 393 8.38 0.56 -13.18
N ASP A 394 7.87 0.90 -14.36
CA ASP A 394 8.68 1.21 -15.53
C ASP A 394 9.49 2.49 -15.28
N ILE A 395 8.84 3.53 -14.74
CA ILE A 395 9.49 4.82 -14.44
C ILE A 395 10.55 4.65 -13.34
N ALA A 396 10.25 3.93 -12.26
CA ALA A 396 11.18 3.67 -11.16
C ALA A 396 12.37 2.81 -11.59
N TYR A 397 12.13 1.79 -12.42
CA TYR A 397 13.20 0.96 -12.99
C TYR A 397 14.10 1.78 -13.92
N TYR A 398 13.51 2.58 -14.82
CA TYR A 398 14.25 3.50 -15.68
C TYR A 398 15.07 4.51 -14.89
N ALA A 399 14.48 5.13 -13.87
CA ALA A 399 15.19 6.08 -13.03
C ALA A 399 16.36 5.41 -12.29
N GLY A 400 16.13 4.23 -11.68
CA GLY A 400 17.15 3.51 -10.93
C GLY A 400 18.33 2.99 -11.78
N THR A 401 18.07 2.60 -13.04
CA THR A 401 19.11 2.11 -13.97
C THR A 401 19.90 3.22 -14.66
N ASN A 402 19.44 4.48 -14.55
CA ASN A 402 20.08 5.65 -15.15
C ASN A 402 20.51 6.68 -14.08
N ASP A 403 20.60 6.28 -12.81
CA ASP A 403 20.96 7.15 -11.68
C ASP A 403 20.10 8.42 -11.54
N LEU A 404 18.84 8.36 -11.98
CA LEU A 404 17.86 9.45 -11.86
C LEU A 404 17.07 9.32 -10.57
N SER A 405 16.64 10.45 -10.03
CA SER A 405 15.68 10.46 -8.92
C SER A 405 14.23 10.46 -9.43
N THR A 406 13.29 9.87 -8.70
CA THR A 406 11.87 9.88 -9.11
C THR A 406 10.90 9.91 -7.95
N ASN A 407 9.73 10.52 -8.13
CA ASN A 407 8.59 10.41 -7.22
C ASN A 407 7.60 9.31 -7.64
N ALA A 408 7.81 8.64 -8.78
CA ALA A 408 6.94 7.60 -9.30
C ALA A 408 7.25 6.26 -8.60
N VAL A 409 6.81 6.13 -7.36
CA VAL A 409 7.20 5.02 -6.47
C VAL A 409 6.01 4.35 -5.81
N TYR A 410 6.24 3.14 -5.30
CA TYR A 410 5.37 2.50 -4.31
C TYR A 410 5.94 2.67 -2.90
N LEU A 411 5.10 3.17 -2.00
CA LEU A 411 5.36 3.28 -0.57
C LEU A 411 4.19 2.64 0.21
N ALA A 412 4.51 1.80 1.19
CA ALA A 412 3.52 1.15 2.05
C ALA A 412 2.72 2.14 2.91
N ARG A 413 3.27 3.34 3.15
CA ARG A 413 2.60 4.46 3.82
C ARG A 413 3.01 5.78 3.19
N THR A 414 2.04 6.66 2.99
CA THR A 414 2.22 8.03 2.51
C THR A 414 1.46 9.00 3.39
N ASP A 415 1.96 10.23 3.49
CA ASP A 415 1.24 11.30 4.17
C ASP A 415 0.36 12.07 3.16
N ASN A 416 -0.95 12.03 3.37
CA ASN A 416 -1.92 12.68 2.49
C ASN A 416 -1.72 14.19 2.46
N LYS A 417 -1.43 14.82 3.61
CA LYS A 417 -1.22 16.27 3.69
C LYS A 417 0.01 16.69 2.89
N THR A 418 1.12 16.00 3.08
CA THR A 418 2.34 16.22 2.27
C THR A 418 2.06 16.06 0.77
N THR A 419 1.27 15.04 0.39
CA THR A 419 0.91 14.81 -1.02
C THR A 419 0.05 15.95 -1.61
N GLU A 420 -0.92 16.45 -0.84
CA GLU A 420 -1.75 17.61 -1.22
C GLU A 420 -0.90 18.88 -1.39
N ASP A 421 0.02 19.13 -0.46
CA ASP A 421 0.93 20.28 -0.49
C ASP A 421 1.88 20.23 -1.70
N ILE A 422 2.42 19.05 -2.04
CA ILE A 422 3.25 18.85 -3.24
C ILE A 422 2.43 19.11 -4.51
N ASN A 423 1.22 18.57 -4.59
CA ASN A 423 0.36 18.77 -5.76
C ASN A 423 -0.06 20.23 -5.94
N LYS A 424 -0.23 20.98 -4.85
CA LYS A 424 -0.42 22.45 -4.91
C LYS A 424 0.78 23.13 -5.54
N LYS A 425 2.01 22.77 -5.15
CA LYS A 425 3.24 23.31 -5.75
C LYS A 425 3.36 22.98 -7.24
N TYR A 426 3.03 21.75 -7.64
CA TYR A 426 3.05 21.37 -9.06
C TYR A 426 2.05 22.16 -9.89
N ARG A 427 0.85 22.44 -9.36
CA ARG A 427 -0.11 23.34 -10.03
C ARG A 427 0.46 24.72 -10.23
N ASP A 428 1.00 25.34 -9.18
CA ASP A 428 1.59 26.67 -9.24
C ASP A 428 2.76 26.75 -10.23
N MET A 429 3.58 25.70 -10.27
CA MET A 429 4.71 25.55 -11.20
C MET A 429 4.24 25.49 -12.66
N LEU A 430 3.26 24.63 -12.95
CA LEU A 430 2.68 24.50 -14.28
C LEU A 430 1.98 25.78 -14.72
N GLN A 431 1.25 26.45 -13.83
CA GLN A 431 0.56 27.69 -14.14
C GLN A 431 1.52 28.82 -14.51
N LYS A 432 2.66 28.91 -13.81
CA LYS A 432 3.69 29.91 -14.11
C LYS A 432 4.55 29.55 -15.33
N GLY A 433 4.39 28.35 -15.89
CA GLY A 433 5.23 27.85 -16.99
C GLY A 433 6.70 27.67 -16.62
N HIS A 434 7.03 27.65 -15.33
CA HIS A 434 8.41 27.58 -14.83
C HIS A 434 8.76 26.14 -14.47
N LEU A 435 9.18 25.37 -15.47
CA LEU A 435 9.63 23.99 -15.30
C LEU A 435 11.12 23.90 -14.94
N ASP A 436 11.48 22.94 -14.10
CA ASP A 436 12.89 22.69 -13.77
C ASP A 436 13.62 22.07 -14.97
N LYS A 437 14.71 22.71 -15.39
CA LYS A 437 15.46 22.32 -16.61
C LYS A 437 16.15 20.97 -16.50
N ASP A 438 16.36 20.47 -15.28
CA ASP A 438 17.00 19.17 -15.01
C ASP A 438 15.98 18.06 -14.72
N THR A 439 14.69 18.31 -14.93
CA THR A 439 13.61 17.38 -14.60
C THR A 439 12.80 17.01 -15.84
N LEU A 440 12.64 15.71 -16.08
CA LEU A 440 11.70 15.14 -17.03
C LEU A 440 10.34 14.97 -16.32
N TYR A 441 9.26 15.42 -16.93
CA TYR A 441 7.92 15.31 -16.33
C TYR A 441 7.07 14.29 -17.09
N VAL A 442 6.42 13.40 -16.35
CA VAL A 442 5.38 12.48 -16.84
C VAL A 442 4.06 12.91 -16.22
N LEU A 443 3.04 13.17 -17.04
CA LEU A 443 1.82 13.81 -16.57
C LEU A 443 0.57 12.98 -16.87
N ASP A 444 -0.37 13.00 -15.93
CA ASP A 444 -1.74 12.65 -16.21
C ASP A 444 -2.33 13.61 -17.25
N GLU A 445 -3.28 13.11 -18.05
CA GLU A 445 -3.83 13.82 -19.21
C GLU A 445 -4.35 15.23 -18.89
N LYS A 446 -4.99 15.42 -17.72
CA LYS A 446 -5.50 16.73 -17.28
C LYS A 446 -4.38 17.74 -17.08
N PHE A 447 -3.31 17.35 -16.39
CA PHE A 447 -2.16 18.22 -16.13
C PHE A 447 -1.36 18.48 -17.40
N PHE A 448 -1.27 17.50 -18.30
CA PHE A 448 -0.60 17.66 -19.58
C PHE A 448 -1.29 18.71 -20.46
N LYS A 449 -2.62 18.63 -20.59
CA LYS A 449 -3.43 19.64 -21.32
C LYS A 449 -3.28 21.04 -20.72
N PHE A 450 -3.29 21.13 -19.39
CA PHE A 450 -3.08 22.38 -18.69
C PHE A 450 -1.68 22.98 -18.97
N ALA A 451 -0.65 22.15 -18.93
CA ALA A 451 0.73 22.59 -19.16
C ALA A 451 0.97 23.09 -20.61
N LEU A 452 0.31 22.49 -21.60
CA LEU A 452 0.44 22.88 -23.02
C LEU A 452 0.07 24.34 -23.29
N VAL A 453 -0.82 24.91 -22.48
CA VAL A 453 -1.31 26.30 -22.66
C VAL A 453 -0.68 27.30 -21.71
N SER A 454 0.22 26.87 -20.81
CA SER A 454 0.85 27.71 -19.79
C SER A 454 2.38 27.69 -19.81
N ALA A 455 3.00 26.62 -20.32
CA ALA A 455 4.46 26.48 -20.35
C ALA A 455 5.07 26.92 -21.68
N ASN A 456 6.41 27.03 -21.71
CA ASN A 456 7.14 27.55 -22.85
C ASN A 456 7.29 26.49 -23.97
N THR A 457 6.25 26.39 -24.80
CA THR A 457 6.23 25.50 -25.97
C THR A 457 7.28 25.83 -27.02
N SER A 458 7.97 26.98 -26.98
CA SER A 458 9.03 27.28 -27.95
C SER A 458 10.34 26.54 -27.67
N THR A 459 10.62 26.21 -26.40
CA THR A 459 11.88 25.53 -26.00
C THR A 459 11.67 24.13 -25.48
N ASP A 460 10.52 23.86 -24.89
CA ASP A 460 10.21 22.61 -24.22
C ASP A 460 9.47 21.70 -25.21
N LEU A 461 9.76 20.40 -25.17
CA LEU A 461 9.05 19.40 -25.96
C LEU A 461 7.84 18.90 -25.17
N PHE A 462 6.70 18.85 -25.82
CA PHE A 462 5.50 18.18 -25.34
C PHE A 462 5.25 16.99 -26.24
N THR A 463 5.18 15.78 -25.70
CA THR A 463 5.06 14.59 -26.55
C THR A 463 4.37 13.44 -25.82
N ILE A 464 3.98 12.41 -26.57
CA ILE A 464 3.48 11.14 -26.03
C ILE A 464 4.45 10.04 -26.46
N VAL A 465 5.18 9.48 -25.50
CA VAL A 465 6.14 8.39 -25.76
C VAL A 465 5.74 7.17 -24.94
N ASN A 466 5.66 6.01 -25.61
CA ASN A 466 5.15 4.76 -25.04
C ASN A 466 3.80 4.93 -24.29
N GLY A 467 2.92 5.81 -24.79
CA GLY A 467 1.60 6.08 -24.21
C GLY A 467 1.63 6.88 -22.89
N MET A 468 2.73 7.58 -22.59
CA MET A 468 2.84 8.50 -21.46
C MET A 468 2.97 9.93 -21.96
N ASN A 469 2.26 10.86 -21.33
CA ASN A 469 2.40 12.28 -21.66
C ASN A 469 3.65 12.84 -21.00
N ILE A 470 4.52 13.45 -21.81
CA ILE A 470 5.85 13.88 -21.37
C ILE A 470 6.04 15.36 -21.67
N ILE A 471 6.59 16.06 -20.68
CA ILE A 471 7.19 17.38 -20.89
C ILE A 471 8.68 17.26 -20.64
N ALA A 472 9.47 17.63 -21.65
CA ALA A 472 10.92 17.62 -21.62
C ALA A 472 11.44 19.07 -21.76
N PRO A 473 11.74 19.75 -20.64
CA PRO A 473 12.19 21.14 -20.63
C PRO A 473 13.48 21.33 -21.43
N GLY A 474 13.50 22.33 -22.30
CA GLY A 474 14.64 22.68 -23.14
C GLY A 474 15.05 21.61 -24.16
N TRP A 475 14.21 20.61 -24.44
CA TRP A 475 14.54 19.51 -25.36
C TRP A 475 14.78 19.98 -26.79
N LYS A 476 13.99 20.92 -27.29
CA LYS A 476 14.06 21.43 -28.68
C LYS A 476 15.39 22.09 -29.03
N LYS A 477 16.21 22.42 -28.02
CA LYS A 477 17.56 22.95 -28.18
C LYS A 477 18.63 21.85 -28.37
N CYS A 478 18.28 20.59 -28.21
CA CYS A 478 19.18 19.47 -28.36
C CYS A 478 19.20 18.99 -29.82
N ALA A 479 20.22 19.40 -30.58
CA ALA A 479 20.35 19.02 -31.99
C ALA A 479 20.66 17.53 -32.21
N THR A 480 21.24 16.86 -31.20
CA THR A 480 21.65 15.44 -31.28
C THR A 480 20.62 14.47 -30.71
N CYS A 481 19.61 14.98 -29.99
CA CYS A 481 18.59 14.14 -29.38
C CYS A 481 17.57 13.69 -30.45
N HIS A 482 16.99 12.51 -30.25
CA HIS A 482 15.79 12.10 -30.96
C HIS A 482 14.71 13.19 -30.86
N GLN A 483 14.01 13.43 -31.96
CA GLN A 483 12.94 14.43 -32.03
C GLN A 483 11.60 13.69 -32.18
N PRO A 484 10.95 13.32 -31.05
CA PRO A 484 9.57 12.86 -31.08
C PRO A 484 8.65 13.92 -31.68
N ASP A 485 7.48 13.48 -32.13
CA ASP A 485 6.41 14.40 -32.53
C ASP A 485 6.05 15.32 -31.37
N ASP A 486 6.17 16.62 -31.62
CA ASP A 486 5.79 17.67 -30.69
C ASP A 486 4.28 17.91 -30.78
N ILE A 487 3.61 17.79 -29.65
CA ILE A 487 2.17 17.81 -29.53
C ILE A 487 1.74 19.22 -29.13
N SER A 488 0.74 19.73 -29.86
CA SER A 488 0.03 20.94 -29.50
C SER A 488 -1.32 20.62 -28.85
N ILE A 489 -1.94 21.63 -28.26
CA ILE A 489 -3.29 21.49 -27.71
C ILE A 489 -4.33 21.13 -28.79
N HIS A 490 -4.09 21.50 -30.05
CA HIS A 490 -4.97 21.22 -31.19
C HIS A 490 -4.92 19.76 -31.65
N ASP A 491 -3.86 19.02 -31.30
CA ASP A 491 -3.74 17.59 -31.59
C ASP A 491 -4.52 16.75 -30.56
N LEU A 492 -4.67 17.28 -29.33
CA LEU A 492 -5.38 16.61 -28.25
C LEU A 492 -6.87 16.94 -28.21
N LEU A 493 -7.23 18.16 -28.61
CA LEU A 493 -8.58 18.69 -28.46
C LEU A 493 -9.07 19.28 -29.77
N ARG A 494 -10.33 19.02 -30.10
CA ARG A 494 -11.00 19.64 -31.25
C ARG A 494 -11.14 21.14 -31.01
N ASN A 495 -10.90 21.93 -32.07
CA ASN A 495 -11.19 23.36 -32.05
C ASN A 495 -12.67 23.61 -31.77
N VAL A 496 -12.95 24.57 -30.90
CA VAL A 496 -14.30 25.09 -30.70
C VAL A 496 -14.58 26.27 -31.62
N HIS A 497 -15.84 26.36 -32.03
CA HIS A 497 -16.35 27.39 -32.93
C HIS A 497 -17.56 28.08 -32.31
N ALA A 498 -17.84 29.32 -32.76
CA ALA A 498 -19.07 30.00 -32.40
C ALA A 498 -20.29 29.14 -32.78
N GLY A 499 -21.24 29.00 -31.86
CA GLY A 499 -22.40 28.11 -31.95
C GLY A 499 -22.22 26.74 -31.26
N ASP A 500 -20.99 26.35 -30.90
CA ASP A 500 -20.75 25.08 -30.21
C ASP A 500 -21.35 25.08 -28.80
N ARG A 501 -21.89 23.92 -28.39
CA ARG A 501 -22.37 23.67 -27.02
C ARG A 501 -21.63 22.51 -26.39
N LEU A 502 -20.93 22.79 -25.31
CA LEU A 502 -20.17 21.82 -24.51
C LEU A 502 -21.02 21.41 -23.29
N ILE A 503 -21.14 20.11 -23.05
CA ILE A 503 -21.90 19.56 -21.91
C ILE A 503 -20.93 18.87 -20.96
N PHE A 504 -20.93 19.27 -19.68
CA PHE A 504 -19.99 18.80 -18.65
C PHE A 504 -20.57 17.68 -17.77
N GLN A 505 -21.48 16.90 -18.34
CA GLN A 505 -22.01 15.68 -17.71
C GLN A 505 -21.07 14.51 -18.01
N LYS A 506 -21.15 13.46 -17.18
CA LYS A 506 -20.42 12.22 -17.40
C LYS A 506 -20.58 11.71 -18.84
N SER A 507 -19.44 11.43 -19.48
CA SER A 507 -19.34 10.91 -20.85
C SER A 507 -19.89 11.83 -21.95
N LYS A 508 -19.96 13.14 -21.72
CA LYS A 508 -20.33 14.13 -22.75
C LYS A 508 -19.13 14.91 -23.28
N ASN A 509 -19.34 15.65 -24.37
CA ASN A 509 -18.30 16.32 -25.14
C ASN A 509 -17.51 17.40 -24.36
N GLY A 510 -18.11 18.04 -23.36
CA GLY A 510 -17.45 19.10 -22.58
C GLY A 510 -16.33 18.58 -21.68
N ILE A 511 -16.37 17.29 -21.30
CA ILE A 511 -15.40 16.71 -20.36
C ILE A 511 -13.96 16.78 -20.88
N ALA A 512 -13.76 16.70 -22.19
CA ALA A 512 -12.43 16.76 -22.81
C ALA A 512 -11.72 18.10 -22.54
N TYR A 513 -12.48 19.18 -22.41
CA TYR A 513 -12.02 20.57 -22.26
C TYR A 513 -11.81 21.00 -20.80
N LEU A 514 -12.13 20.13 -19.84
CA LEU A 514 -11.85 20.38 -18.44
C LEU A 514 -10.33 20.30 -18.21
N GLY A 515 -9.76 21.40 -17.70
CA GLY A 515 -8.40 21.44 -17.20
C GLY A 515 -8.32 20.91 -15.77
N ASP A 516 -7.41 21.48 -15.00
CA ASP A 516 -7.26 21.16 -13.58
C ASP A 516 -8.37 21.79 -12.70
N GLY A 517 -8.55 21.27 -11.48
CA GLY A 517 -9.50 21.79 -10.49
C GLY A 517 -10.94 21.31 -10.65
N TRP A 518 -11.18 20.26 -11.44
CA TRP A 518 -12.50 19.63 -11.59
C TRP A 518 -12.55 18.22 -11.02
N SER A 519 -13.63 17.95 -10.27
CA SER A 519 -13.94 16.63 -9.72
C SER A 519 -14.34 15.61 -10.80
N VAL A 520 -14.67 14.39 -10.39
CA VAL A 520 -15.17 13.36 -11.31
C VAL A 520 -16.54 13.79 -11.86
N PRO A 521 -16.75 13.75 -13.19
CA PRO A 521 -18.03 14.12 -13.78
C PRO A 521 -19.20 13.27 -13.30
N GLU A 522 -20.30 13.94 -12.96
CA GLU A 522 -21.54 13.35 -12.46
C GLU A 522 -22.62 13.36 -13.57
N PRO A 523 -23.75 12.63 -13.42
CA PRO A 523 -24.79 12.57 -14.46
C PRO A 523 -25.38 13.93 -14.84
N TRP A 524 -25.36 14.91 -13.94
CA TRP A 524 -25.94 16.23 -14.16
C TRP A 524 -24.90 17.31 -14.54
N GLY A 525 -23.62 17.12 -14.22
CA GLY A 525 -22.57 18.15 -14.37
C GLY A 525 -21.27 17.77 -13.66
N THR A 526 -20.34 18.71 -13.53
CA THR A 526 -19.04 18.49 -12.88
C THR A 526 -18.75 19.59 -11.86
N TRP A 527 -18.55 19.22 -10.59
CA TRP A 527 -18.15 20.17 -9.55
C TRP A 527 -16.68 20.58 -9.66
N SER A 528 -16.40 21.84 -9.33
CA SER A 528 -15.06 22.31 -9.01
C SER A 528 -14.51 21.60 -7.76
N LEU A 529 -13.19 21.51 -7.67
CA LEU A 529 -12.49 20.89 -6.56
C LEU A 529 -11.34 21.79 -6.11
N GLY A 530 -11.49 22.40 -4.94
CA GLY A 530 -10.53 23.33 -4.36
C GLY A 530 -10.82 24.80 -4.69
N GLU A 531 -9.79 25.64 -4.60
CA GLU A 531 -9.87 27.11 -4.70
C GLU A 531 -9.80 27.63 -6.14
N SER A 532 -9.50 26.78 -7.11
CA SER A 532 -9.45 27.18 -8.52
C SER A 532 -9.77 26.03 -9.46
N ALA A 533 -10.21 26.36 -10.67
CA ALA A 533 -10.42 25.40 -11.75
C ALA A 533 -10.26 26.08 -13.12
N SER A 534 -9.99 25.30 -14.17
CA SER A 534 -9.72 25.84 -15.51
C SER A 534 -10.46 25.10 -16.63
N ILE A 535 -10.93 25.82 -17.65
CA ILE A 535 -11.42 25.24 -18.92
C ILE A 535 -10.45 25.67 -20.03
N ILE A 536 -10.08 24.73 -20.90
CA ILE A 536 -9.16 24.97 -22.00
C ILE A 536 -9.89 24.73 -23.30
N LEU A 537 -9.99 25.76 -24.13
CA LEU A 537 -10.74 25.75 -25.39
C LEU A 537 -9.80 26.12 -26.54
N PRO A 538 -9.27 25.14 -27.30
CA PRO A 538 -8.56 25.43 -28.54
C PRO A 538 -9.48 26.13 -29.52
N THR A 539 -9.00 27.20 -30.14
CA THR A 539 -9.77 27.93 -31.15
C THR A 539 -8.85 28.53 -32.19
N THR A 540 -9.35 28.62 -33.42
CA THR A 540 -8.62 29.24 -34.54
C THR A 540 -9.27 30.54 -34.99
N THR A 541 -10.38 30.96 -34.38
CA THR A 541 -11.17 32.10 -34.83
C THR A 541 -11.19 33.22 -33.81
N SER A 542 -10.93 34.45 -34.27
CA SER A 542 -11.12 35.68 -33.49
C SER A 542 -12.60 36.04 -33.28
N SER A 543 -13.52 35.22 -33.81
CA SER A 543 -14.96 35.46 -33.83
C SER A 543 -15.67 35.12 -32.53
N ILE A 544 -15.03 34.42 -31.58
CA ILE A 544 -15.63 34.09 -30.29
C ILE A 544 -15.64 35.34 -29.43
N GLU A 545 -16.82 35.89 -29.16
CA GLU A 545 -17.00 37.12 -28.41
C GLU A 545 -17.30 36.87 -26.93
N SER A 546 -18.02 35.80 -26.64
CA SER A 546 -18.38 35.45 -25.26
C SER A 546 -18.67 33.98 -25.09
N ILE A 547 -18.65 33.51 -23.85
CA ILE A 547 -19.00 32.13 -23.49
C ILE A 547 -20.11 32.18 -22.46
N SER A 548 -21.25 31.57 -22.75
CA SER A 548 -22.36 31.46 -21.79
C SER A 548 -22.25 30.18 -20.99
N ILE A 549 -22.08 30.28 -19.67
CA ILE A 549 -21.99 29.16 -18.75
C ILE A 549 -23.34 28.94 -18.06
N GLU A 550 -23.80 27.69 -18.06
CA GLU A 550 -24.85 27.18 -17.19
C GLU A 550 -24.20 26.36 -16.08
N ALA A 551 -24.46 26.73 -14.82
CA ALA A 551 -23.81 26.12 -13.67
C ALA A 551 -24.68 26.10 -12.42
N LYS A 552 -24.25 25.32 -11.43
CA LYS A 552 -24.75 25.34 -10.06
C LYS A 552 -23.75 25.99 -9.12
N ALA A 553 -24.23 26.65 -8.08
CA ALA A 553 -23.38 27.13 -6.99
C ALA A 553 -23.64 26.32 -5.72
N LEU A 554 -22.60 26.00 -4.95
CA LEU A 554 -22.77 25.46 -3.60
C LEU A 554 -23.20 26.59 -2.67
N ILE A 555 -24.49 26.63 -2.34
CA ILE A 555 -25.08 27.61 -1.43
C ILE A 555 -25.97 26.93 -0.39
N SER A 556 -26.09 27.55 0.78
CA SER A 556 -26.94 27.15 1.90
C SER A 556 -27.33 28.37 2.75
N GLU A 557 -28.11 28.17 3.81
CA GLU A 557 -28.45 29.26 4.74
C GLU A 557 -27.21 29.87 5.40
N VAL A 558 -26.18 29.06 5.67
CA VAL A 558 -24.91 29.50 6.29
C VAL A 558 -23.86 29.95 5.26
N LEU A 559 -24.06 29.63 3.98
CA LEU A 559 -23.21 30.05 2.85
C LEU A 559 -24.10 30.66 1.75
N PRO A 560 -24.54 31.92 1.90
CA PRO A 560 -25.57 32.51 1.06
C PRO A 560 -25.11 32.85 -0.36
N ALA A 561 -23.79 32.87 -0.61
CA ALA A 561 -23.24 33.22 -1.91
C ALA A 561 -21.88 32.53 -2.18
N GLN A 562 -21.55 32.41 -3.46
CA GLN A 562 -20.22 32.03 -3.96
C GLN A 562 -19.62 33.19 -4.76
N ARG A 563 -18.47 33.71 -4.34
CA ARG A 563 -17.71 34.72 -5.09
C ARG A 563 -16.65 34.06 -5.97
N ILE A 564 -16.65 34.43 -7.25
CA ILE A 564 -15.83 33.79 -8.27
C ILE A 564 -15.13 34.87 -9.10
N GLU A 565 -13.81 34.90 -9.09
CA GLU A 565 -13.02 35.71 -10.02
C GLU A 565 -12.76 34.90 -11.29
N ILE A 566 -12.97 35.50 -12.47
CA ILE A 566 -12.79 34.85 -13.76
C ILE A 566 -11.69 35.56 -14.55
N PHE A 567 -10.74 34.76 -15.01
CA PHE A 567 -9.64 35.19 -15.88
C PHE A 567 -9.74 34.46 -17.21
N VAL A 568 -9.40 35.15 -18.30
CA VAL A 568 -9.23 34.54 -19.62
C VAL A 568 -7.79 34.81 -20.05
N ASN A 569 -7.02 33.75 -20.32
CA ASN A 569 -5.56 33.80 -20.56
C ASN A 569 -4.83 34.75 -19.58
N ASP A 570 -5.07 34.54 -18.28
CA ASP A 570 -4.51 35.33 -17.16
C ASP A 570 -4.95 36.81 -17.10
N ILE A 571 -5.83 37.27 -17.99
CA ILE A 571 -6.42 38.62 -17.93
C ILE A 571 -7.71 38.58 -17.09
N PRO A 572 -7.83 39.36 -16.01
CA PRO A 572 -9.06 39.43 -15.22
C PRO A 572 -10.20 40.00 -16.07
N THR A 573 -11.33 39.29 -16.09
CA THR A 573 -12.49 39.66 -16.91
C THR A 573 -13.67 40.15 -16.08
N GLN A 574 -14.02 39.43 -15.02
CA GLN A 574 -15.14 39.76 -14.14
C GLN A 574 -15.05 39.04 -12.80
N THR A 575 -15.74 39.59 -11.80
CA THR A 575 -16.01 38.92 -10.52
C THR A 575 -17.51 38.70 -10.39
N LEU A 576 -17.92 37.45 -10.18
CA LEU A 576 -19.31 37.05 -10.03
C LEU A 576 -19.64 36.78 -8.57
N VAL A 577 -20.89 37.04 -8.20
CA VAL A 577 -21.48 36.65 -6.91
C VAL A 577 -22.72 35.82 -7.21
N LEU A 578 -22.63 34.51 -7.00
CA LEU A 578 -23.73 33.58 -7.26
C LEU A 578 -24.52 33.35 -5.98
N THR A 579 -25.80 33.77 -5.97
CA THR A 579 -26.72 33.64 -4.82
C THR A 579 -27.85 32.63 -5.07
N SER A 580 -27.82 31.93 -6.20
CA SER A 580 -28.81 30.91 -6.59
C SER A 580 -28.13 29.59 -6.93
N GLN A 581 -28.76 28.47 -6.55
CA GLN A 581 -28.28 27.13 -6.85
C GLN A 581 -28.21 26.84 -8.35
N SER A 582 -29.02 27.53 -9.16
CA SER A 582 -28.95 27.47 -10.63
C SER A 582 -28.64 28.86 -11.15
N SER A 583 -27.58 28.98 -11.93
CA SER A 583 -27.06 30.25 -12.44
C SER A 583 -26.67 30.13 -13.90
N LYS A 584 -26.92 31.21 -14.65
CA LYS A 584 -26.44 31.37 -16.03
C LYS A 584 -25.75 32.71 -16.16
N PHE A 585 -24.55 32.73 -16.70
CA PHE A 585 -23.75 33.95 -16.85
C PHE A 585 -22.91 33.90 -18.13
N GLY A 586 -22.57 35.08 -18.66
CA GLY A 586 -21.69 35.22 -19.82
C GLY A 586 -20.28 35.59 -19.36
N ILE A 587 -19.26 35.07 -20.03
CA ILE A 587 -17.86 35.44 -19.88
C ILE A 587 -17.44 36.15 -21.16
N PRO A 588 -17.24 37.49 -21.13
CA PRO A 588 -16.78 38.22 -22.30
C PRO A 588 -15.32 37.87 -22.60
N ILE A 589 -14.98 37.71 -23.89
CA ILE A 589 -13.58 37.51 -24.31
C ILE A 589 -12.95 38.89 -24.60
N PRO A 590 -11.92 39.30 -23.83
CA PRO A 590 -11.20 40.55 -24.06
C PRO A 590 -10.74 40.70 -25.51
N ARG A 591 -10.86 41.91 -26.06
CA ARG A 591 -10.41 42.21 -27.45
C ARG A 591 -8.95 41.86 -27.68
N GLU A 592 -8.10 42.10 -26.67
CA GLU A 592 -6.66 41.81 -26.70
C GLU A 592 -6.37 40.32 -26.95
N ILE A 593 -7.19 39.44 -26.38
CA ILE A 593 -7.06 37.98 -26.55
C ILE A 593 -7.60 37.54 -27.92
N ARG A 594 -8.69 38.17 -28.38
CA ARG A 594 -9.23 37.90 -29.73
C ARG A 594 -8.26 38.27 -30.84
N SER A 595 -7.39 39.25 -30.60
CA SER A 595 -6.29 39.60 -31.52
C SER A 595 -5.01 38.79 -31.30
N SER A 596 -4.94 37.94 -30.28
CA SER A 596 -3.74 37.15 -29.98
C SER A 596 -3.59 35.97 -30.94
N SER A 597 -2.36 35.61 -31.27
CA SER A 597 -2.03 34.42 -32.06
C SER A 597 -1.93 33.15 -31.21
N ALA A 598 -2.46 33.16 -29.99
CA ALA A 598 -2.32 32.03 -29.06
C ALA A 598 -3.00 30.77 -29.61
N GLY A 599 -4.20 30.88 -30.19
CA GLY A 599 -4.93 29.71 -30.70
C GLY A 599 -5.71 28.93 -29.62
N TRP A 600 -5.86 29.49 -28.43
CA TRP A 600 -6.68 28.90 -27.37
C TRP A 600 -7.20 29.95 -26.39
N LEU A 601 -8.29 29.60 -25.71
CA LEU A 601 -8.84 30.31 -24.56
C LEU A 601 -8.73 29.43 -23.32
N LYS A 602 -7.97 29.89 -22.33
CA LYS A 602 -7.89 29.32 -20.99
C LYS A 602 -8.75 30.18 -20.06
N ILE A 603 -9.81 29.60 -19.53
CA ILE A 603 -10.73 30.27 -18.60
C ILE A 603 -10.41 29.76 -17.20
N ASP A 604 -9.84 30.60 -16.36
CA ASP A 604 -9.54 30.27 -14.98
C ASP A 604 -10.61 30.85 -14.06
N PHE A 605 -11.12 30.01 -13.17
CA PHE A 605 -12.05 30.36 -12.10
C PHE A 605 -11.28 30.31 -10.78
N ARG A 606 -11.32 31.40 -10.00
CA ARG A 606 -10.83 31.42 -8.62
C ARG A 606 -12.02 31.55 -7.67
N PHE A 607 -12.17 30.59 -6.79
CA PHE A 607 -13.29 30.47 -5.86
C PHE A 607 -12.87 30.99 -4.49
N LEU A 608 -13.43 32.15 -4.09
CA LEU A 608 -13.07 32.79 -2.82
C LEU A 608 -13.79 32.16 -1.62
N ASP A 609 -14.88 31.44 -1.87
CA ASP A 609 -15.77 30.86 -0.85
C ASP A 609 -15.92 29.32 -0.99
N ALA A 610 -14.95 28.66 -1.64
CA ALA A 610 -14.94 27.20 -1.80
C ALA A 610 -14.97 26.53 -0.42
N THR A 611 -15.96 25.66 -0.20
CA THR A 611 -16.27 25.10 1.12
C THR A 611 -16.63 23.63 1.01
N ARG A 612 -16.35 22.84 2.05
CA ARG A 612 -16.77 21.44 2.11
C ARG A 612 -18.22 21.36 2.57
N PRO A 613 -19.13 20.67 1.86
CA PRO A 613 -20.51 20.49 2.31
C PRO A 613 -20.64 19.92 3.74
N LYS A 614 -19.66 19.09 4.16
CA LYS A 614 -19.54 18.61 5.54
C LYS A 614 -19.35 19.70 6.58
N ASP A 615 -18.57 20.73 6.28
CA ASP A 615 -18.26 21.81 7.24
C ASP A 615 -19.47 22.74 7.46
N ILE A 616 -20.38 22.80 6.49
CA ILE A 616 -21.62 23.59 6.54
C ILE A 616 -22.87 22.73 6.84
N GLY A 617 -22.68 21.48 7.27
CA GLY A 617 -23.76 20.59 7.72
C GLY A 617 -24.73 20.13 6.62
N MET A 618 -24.37 20.25 5.34
CA MET A 618 -25.24 19.87 4.21
C MET A 618 -25.21 18.37 3.91
N SER A 619 -24.03 17.74 4.00
CA SER A 619 -23.85 16.30 3.72
C SER A 619 -22.51 15.80 4.27
N ASN A 620 -22.19 14.51 4.10
CA ASN A 620 -20.87 13.96 4.45
C ASN A 620 -19.78 14.21 3.37
N ASP A 621 -20.08 14.99 2.33
CA ASP A 621 -19.11 15.29 1.26
C ASP A 621 -17.96 16.16 1.80
N ALA A 622 -16.74 15.62 1.68
CA ALA A 622 -15.51 16.24 2.16
C ALA A 622 -14.75 17.02 1.07
N ARG A 623 -15.26 17.09 -0.16
CA ARG A 623 -14.66 17.89 -1.23
C ARG A 623 -14.91 19.37 -0.98
N ALA A 624 -13.90 20.23 -1.18
CA ALA A 624 -14.11 21.67 -1.20
C ALA A 624 -14.71 22.08 -2.56
N LEU A 625 -15.98 22.48 -2.57
CA LEU A 625 -16.75 22.77 -3.79
C LEU A 625 -17.14 24.25 -3.84
N ALA A 626 -17.35 24.76 -5.05
CA ALA A 626 -17.90 26.11 -5.28
C ALA A 626 -18.87 26.16 -6.46
N LEU A 627 -18.42 25.76 -7.65
CA LEU A 627 -19.16 25.86 -8.92
C LEU A 627 -19.31 24.49 -9.58
N GLY A 628 -20.52 24.14 -10.00
CA GLY A 628 -20.85 22.92 -10.71
C GLY A 628 -21.19 23.20 -12.17
N LEU A 629 -20.28 22.92 -13.10
CA LEU A 629 -20.52 23.16 -14.53
C LEU A 629 -21.55 22.19 -15.11
N ILE A 630 -22.52 22.73 -15.85
CA ILE A 630 -23.53 21.96 -16.59
C ILE A 630 -23.23 22.04 -18.09
N SER A 631 -23.20 23.24 -18.65
CA SER A 631 -22.89 23.45 -20.06
C SER A 631 -22.21 24.80 -20.33
N ALA A 632 -21.50 24.89 -21.45
CA ALA A 632 -20.95 26.13 -22.00
C ALA A 632 -21.37 26.28 -23.47
N SER A 633 -21.96 27.41 -23.82
CA SER A 633 -22.24 27.78 -25.21
C SER A 633 -21.23 28.83 -25.68
N ILE A 634 -20.55 28.55 -26.79
CA ILE A 634 -19.56 29.43 -27.40
C ILE A 634 -20.29 30.38 -28.34
N ASN A 635 -20.18 31.69 -28.12
CA ASN A 635 -20.92 32.71 -28.89
C ASN A 635 -19.98 33.60 -29.70
#